data_AF-A0A841EI40-F1
#
_entry.id   AF-A0A841EI40-F1
#
_cell.length_a   1.000
_cell.length_b   1.000
_cell.length_c   1.000
_cell.angle_alpha   90.00
_cell.angle_beta   90.00
_cell.angle_gamma   90.00
#
_symmetry.space_group_name_H-M   'P 1'
#
loop_
_entity.id
_entity.type
_entity.pdbx_description
1 polymer ?
#
loop_
_entity_poly.entity_id
_entity_poly.type
_entity_poly.pdbx_seq_one_letter_code
_entity_poly.pdbx_strand_id
1 'polypeptide(L)'
;MFGFDLENFKKKLDVVESTLAESTFEFEVDDILVIVSHNKVIYLNWKVEPTPDELMAAINEAFELLVIQTKEKRETSVKELLSNVPHPVKSILERQYSTLLN
;
A
#
# COMPACT_ATOMS: atom_id res chain seq x y z
N MET A 1 18.01 -10.90 28.53
CA MET A 1 17.12 -9.79 28.10
C MET A 1 16.55 -10.22 26.75
N PHE A 2 15.22 -10.41 26.63
CA PHE A 2 14.61 -10.74 25.33
C PHE A 2 14.81 -9.53 24.41
N GLY A 3 15.83 -9.62 23.54
CA GLY A 3 16.35 -8.53 22.72
C GLY A 3 15.49 -8.27 21.50
N PHE A 4 14.27 -7.77 21.72
CA PHE A 4 13.53 -7.16 20.63
C PHE A 4 14.10 -5.76 20.37
N ASP A 5 14.75 -5.59 19.23
CA ASP A 5 15.34 -4.32 18.81
C ASP A 5 14.26 -3.46 18.15
N LEU A 6 13.76 -2.49 18.91
CA LEU A 6 12.76 -1.52 18.47
C LEU A 6 13.27 -0.64 17.32
N GLU A 7 14.57 -0.32 17.28
CA GLU A 7 15.14 0.49 16.20
C GLU A 7 15.17 -0.30 14.90
N ASN A 8 15.49 -1.59 14.96
CA ASN A 8 15.45 -2.47 13.80
C ASN A 8 14.02 -2.67 13.29
N PHE A 9 13.03 -2.78 14.18
CA PHE A 9 11.62 -2.84 13.79
C PHE A 9 11.16 -1.55 13.09
N LYS A 10 11.53 -0.37 13.63
CA LYS A 10 11.23 0.92 12.98
C LYS A 10 11.87 1.04 11.60
N LYS A 11 13.14 0.66 11.45
CA LYS A 11 13.82 0.64 10.15
C LYS A 11 13.11 -0.26 9.15
N LYS A 12 12.62 -1.43 9.58
CA LYS A 12 11.85 -2.33 8.70
C LYS A 12 10.51 -1.75 8.30
N LEU A 13 9.81 -1.06 9.21
CA LEU A 13 8.59 -0.33 8.88
C LEU A 13 8.87 0.78 7.85
N ASP A 14 9.92 1.57 8.06
CA ASP A 14 10.29 2.66 7.13
C ASP A 14 10.61 2.11 5.72
N VAL A 15 11.26 0.94 5.64
CA VAL A 15 11.52 0.25 4.37
C VAL A 15 10.23 -0.25 3.70
N VAL A 16 9.27 -0.77 4.47
CA VAL A 16 7.95 -1.15 3.93
C VAL A 16 7.23 0.07 3.36
N GLU A 17 7.23 1.18 4.10
CA GLU A 17 6.64 2.44 3.65
C GLU A 17 7.30 2.95 2.37
N SER A 18 8.64 2.98 2.30
CA SER A 18 9.37 3.44 1.11
C SER A 18 9.14 2.52 -0.09
N THR A 19 9.04 1.20 0.14
CA THR A 19 8.80 0.22 -0.93
C THR A 19 7.38 0.35 -1.49
N LEU A 20 6.38 0.55 -0.63
CA LEU A 20 4.99 0.77 -1.06
C LEU A 20 4.84 2.08 -1.82
N ALA A 21 5.57 3.10 -1.39
CA ALA A 21 5.75 4.34 -2.11
C ALA A 21 6.27 4.06 -3.54
N GLU A 22 7.42 3.42 -3.69
CA GLU A 22 8.04 3.21 -5.01
C GLU A 22 7.30 2.17 -5.90
N SER A 23 6.30 1.48 -5.35
CA SER A 23 5.55 0.46 -6.08
C SER A 23 4.71 1.06 -7.20
N THR A 24 4.62 0.31 -8.29
CA THR A 24 3.69 0.54 -9.40
C THR A 24 2.55 -0.47 -9.29
N PHE A 25 1.35 -0.03 -9.63
CA PHE A 25 0.15 -0.84 -9.61
C PHE A 25 -0.56 -0.71 -10.94
N GLU A 26 -1.07 -1.83 -11.41
CA GLU A 26 -1.73 -1.98 -12.70
C GLU A 26 -3.20 -2.32 -12.45
N PHE A 27 -4.08 -1.52 -13.05
CA PHE A 27 -5.53 -1.68 -12.97
C PHE A 27 -6.11 -1.65 -14.36
N GLU A 28 -7.03 -2.56 -14.65
CA GLU A 28 -7.84 -2.53 -15.87
C GLU A 28 -9.25 -2.12 -15.45
N VAL A 29 -9.68 -0.94 -15.90
CA VAL A 29 -11.00 -0.36 -15.59
C VAL A 29 -11.66 -0.01 -16.92
N ASP A 30 -12.82 -0.60 -17.21
CA ASP A 30 -13.60 -0.34 -18.43
C ASP A 30 -12.76 -0.39 -19.73
N ASP A 31 -11.97 -1.46 -19.90
CA ASP A 31 -11.04 -1.68 -21.04
C ASP A 31 -9.89 -0.65 -21.16
N ILE A 32 -9.69 0.19 -20.14
CA ILE A 32 -8.56 1.11 -20.00
C ILE A 32 -7.57 0.53 -18.98
N LEU A 33 -6.36 0.28 -19.44
CA LEU A 33 -5.24 -0.08 -18.60
C LEU A 33 -4.62 1.18 -17.99
N VAL A 34 -4.66 1.27 -16.66
CA VAL A 34 -4.12 2.38 -15.88
C VAL A 34 -3.00 1.87 -14.98
N ILE A 35 -1.77 2.34 -15.22
CA ILE A 35 -0.63 2.07 -14.33
C ILE A 35 -0.36 3.33 -13.52
N VAL A 36 -0.41 3.19 -12.20
CA VAL A 36 -0.22 4.29 -11.24
C VAL A 36 0.90 3.97 -10.25
N SER A 37 1.58 5.00 -9.78
CA SER A 37 2.51 4.95 -8.65
C SER A 37 2.33 6.19 -7.79
N HIS A 38 2.21 5.99 -6.47
CA HIS A 38 1.81 7.01 -5.48
C HIS A 38 0.53 7.77 -5.88
N ASN A 39 0.72 8.87 -6.60
CA ASN A 39 -0.25 9.90 -6.93
C ASN A 39 -0.10 10.33 -8.39
N LYS A 40 0.56 9.51 -9.21
CA LYS A 40 0.81 9.78 -10.61
C LYS A 40 0.37 8.60 -11.46
N VAL A 41 -0.29 8.93 -12.55
CA VAL A 41 -0.48 8.00 -13.67
C VAL A 41 0.85 7.91 -14.40
N ILE A 42 1.40 6.70 -14.46
CA ILE A 42 2.67 6.40 -15.13
C ILE A 42 2.43 6.02 -16.58
N TYR A 43 1.34 5.30 -16.83
CA TYR A 43 1.01 4.80 -18.15
C TYR A 43 -0.50 4.59 -18.28
N LEU A 44 -1.01 4.87 -19.48
CA LEU A 44 -2.39 4.61 -19.88
C LEU A 44 -2.38 3.90 -21.23
N ASN A 45 -3.24 2.91 -21.39
CA ASN A 45 -3.45 2.24 -22.65
C ASN A 45 -4.91 1.81 -22.79
N TRP A 46 -5.43 1.84 -24.01
CA TRP A 46 -6.82 1.50 -24.29
C TRP A 46 -6.94 0.90 -25.69
N LYS A 47 -7.89 -0.02 -25.86
CA LYS A 47 -8.17 -0.65 -27.16
C LYS A 47 -9.10 0.20 -28.02
N VAL A 48 -10.06 0.87 -27.39
CA VAL A 48 -11.02 1.78 -28.01
C VAL A 48 -10.81 3.15 -27.37
N GLU A 49 -10.77 4.21 -28.17
CA GLU A 49 -10.59 5.58 -27.67
C GLU A 49 -11.74 5.94 -26.72
N PRO A 50 -11.47 6.14 -25.42
CA PRO A 50 -12.50 6.54 -24.47
C PRO A 50 -12.82 8.02 -24.60
N THR A 51 -14.00 8.41 -24.16
CA THR A 51 -14.31 9.84 -23.96
C THR A 51 -13.48 10.41 -22.81
N PRO A 52 -13.27 11.74 -22.76
CA PRO A 52 -12.57 12.36 -21.64
C PRO A 52 -13.17 12.03 -20.27
N ASP A 53 -14.50 11.89 -20.19
CA ASP A 53 -15.19 11.57 -18.93
C ASP A 53 -14.94 10.13 -18.49
N GLU A 54 -14.98 9.17 -19.44
CA GLU A 54 -14.64 7.76 -19.16
C GLU A 54 -13.19 7.60 -18.73
N LEU A 55 -12.26 8.29 -19.41
CA LEU A 55 -10.84 8.27 -19.04
C LEU A 55 -10.62 8.81 -17.63
N MET A 56 -11.28 9.92 -17.28
CA MET A 56 -11.19 10.50 -15.94
C MET A 56 -11.81 9.60 -14.88
N ALA A 57 -12.94 8.93 -15.20
CA ALA A 57 -13.56 7.96 -14.30
C ALA A 57 -12.61 6.78 -14.02
N ALA A 58 -12.03 6.18 -15.07
CA ALA A 58 -11.09 5.07 -14.94
C ALA A 58 -9.84 5.44 -14.15
N ILE A 59 -9.29 6.64 -14.34
CA ILE A 59 -8.15 7.13 -13.56
C ILE A 59 -8.53 7.30 -12.08
N ASN A 60 -9.69 7.88 -11.78
CA ASN A 60 -10.14 8.07 -10.40
C ASN A 60 -10.36 6.72 -9.71
N GLU A 61 -11.01 5.77 -10.39
CA GLU A 61 -11.21 4.43 -9.88
C GLU A 61 -9.87 3.70 -9.65
N ALA A 62 -8.91 3.81 -10.57
CA ALA A 62 -7.58 3.26 -10.39
C ALA A 62 -6.86 3.85 -9.16
N PHE A 63 -7.04 5.15 -8.87
CA PHE A 63 -6.52 5.76 -7.65
C PHE A 63 -7.25 5.30 -6.38
N GLU A 64 -8.55 5.09 -6.41
CA GLU A 64 -9.29 4.52 -5.29
C GLU A 64 -8.83 3.08 -4.99
N LEU A 65 -8.67 2.26 -6.03
CA LEU A 65 -8.15 0.90 -5.93
C LEU A 65 -6.70 0.88 -5.44
N LEU A 66 -5.87 1.85 -5.86
CA LEU A 66 -4.51 2.02 -5.37
C LEU A 66 -4.48 2.25 -3.86
N VAL A 67 -5.35 3.12 -3.33
CA VAL A 67 -5.43 3.40 -1.89
C VAL A 67 -5.80 2.12 -1.12
N ILE A 68 -6.78 1.36 -1.62
CA ILE A 68 -7.23 0.10 -1.00
C ILE A 68 -6.09 -0.93 -1.02
N GLN A 69 -5.49 -1.23 -2.18
CA GLN A 69 -4.41 -2.21 -2.27
C GLN A 69 -3.17 -1.81 -1.47
N THR A 70 -2.84 -0.51 -1.42
CA THR A 70 -1.71 -0.02 -0.63
C THR A 70 -1.97 -0.22 0.86
N LYS A 71 -3.21 0.06 1.33
CA LYS A 71 -3.61 -0.20 2.72
C LYS A 71 -3.51 -1.69 3.06
N GLU A 72 -4.03 -2.56 2.21
CA GLU A 72 -3.99 -4.01 2.41
C GLU A 72 -2.56 -4.57 2.42
N LYS A 73 -1.70 -4.14 1.49
CA LYS A 73 -0.28 -4.54 1.46
C LYS A 73 0.48 -4.03 2.68
N ARG A 74 0.21 -2.79 3.12
CA ARG A 74 0.78 -2.23 4.37
C ARG A 74 0.36 -3.08 5.56
N GLU A 75 -0.93 -3.31 5.75
CA GLU A 75 -1.43 -4.12 6.88
C GLU A 75 -0.85 -5.53 6.88
N THR A 76 -0.76 -6.17 5.72
CA THR A 76 -0.17 -7.51 5.58
C THR A 76 1.30 -7.51 5.97
N SER A 77 2.08 -6.56 5.44
CA SER A 77 3.51 -6.42 5.74
C SER A 77 3.76 -6.14 7.23
N VAL A 78 2.93 -5.28 7.84
CA VAL A 78 3.00 -4.98 9.28
C VAL A 78 2.64 -6.21 10.12
N LYS A 79 1.60 -6.97 9.74
CA LYS A 79 1.22 -8.21 10.43
C LYS A 79 2.33 -9.26 10.35
N GLU A 80 2.99 -9.41 9.21
CA GLU A 80 4.15 -10.30 9.05
C GLU A 80 5.32 -9.87 9.94
N LEU A 81 5.62 -8.58 10.01
CA LEU A 81 6.65 -8.06 10.91
C LEU A 81 6.31 -8.34 12.38
N LEU A 82 5.04 -8.18 12.78
CA LEU A 82 4.55 -8.45 14.13
C LEU A 82 4.47 -9.95 14.47
N SER A 83 4.33 -10.83 13.48
CA SER A 83 4.25 -12.29 13.69
C SER A 83 5.52 -12.87 14.32
N ASN A 84 6.67 -12.20 14.10
CA ASN A 84 7.96 -12.58 14.64
C ASN A 84 8.24 -12.00 16.04
N VAL A 85 7.29 -11.25 16.61
CA VAL A 85 7.44 -10.58 17.90
C VAL A 85 6.77 -11.41 19.01
N PRO A 86 7.44 -11.65 20.14
CA PRO A 86 6.84 -12.32 21.28
C PRO A 86 5.54 -11.64 21.74
N HIS A 87 4.53 -12.43 22.11
CA HIS A 87 3.18 -11.97 22.45
C HIS A 87 3.13 -10.78 23.45
N PRO A 88 3.96 -10.72 24.52
CA PRO A 88 3.92 -9.59 25.46
C PRO A 88 4.33 -8.26 24.84
N VAL A 89 5.24 -8.28 23.86
CA VAL A 89 5.73 -7.10 23.15
C VAL A 89 4.81 -6.75 21.98
N LYS A 90 4.26 -7.77 21.30
CA LYS A 90 3.28 -7.62 20.23
C LYS A 90 2.07 -6.75 20.63
N SER A 91 1.48 -7.02 21.80
CA SER A 91 0.32 -6.26 22.30
C SER A 91 0.62 -4.78 22.60
N ILE A 92 1.87 -4.46 22.97
CA ILE A 92 2.32 -3.08 23.21
C ILE A 92 2.47 -2.35 21.87
N LEU A 93 3.09 -3.00 20.88
CA LEU A 93 3.27 -2.44 19.54
C LEU A 93 1.92 -2.24 18.84
N GLU A 94 1.01 -3.20 18.91
CA GLU A 94 -0.35 -3.08 18.35
C GLU A 94 -1.12 -1.90 18.93
N ARG A 95 -0.98 -1.61 20.24
CA ARG A 95 -1.57 -0.40 20.85
C ARG A 95 -0.91 0.89 20.35
N GLN A 96 0.42 0.94 20.32
CA GLN A 96 1.15 2.14 19.89
C GLN A 96 0.95 2.48 18.41
N TYR A 97 0.78 1.47 17.57
CA TYR A 97 0.62 1.61 16.13
C TYR A 97 -0.83 1.40 15.66
N SER A 98 -1.80 1.33 16.58
CA SER A 98 -3.23 1.25 16.25
C SER A 98 -3.72 2.42 15.40
N THR A 99 -3.08 3.58 15.48
CA THR A 99 -3.33 4.75 14.63
C THR A 99 -2.79 4.62 13.20
N LEU A 100 -1.87 3.69 12.93
CA LEU A 100 -1.38 3.37 11.59
C LEU A 100 -2.18 2.24 10.92
N LEU A 101 -2.96 1.50 11.71
CA LEU A 101 -3.74 0.32 11.29
C LEU A 101 -5.25 0.59 11.12
N ASN A 102 -5.74 1.77 11.52
CA ASN A 102 -7.10 2.23 11.26
C ASN A 102 -7.08 3.28 10.15
#